data_AF-A0A1I3NNK9-F1
#
_entry.id   AF-A0A1I3NNK9-F1
#
_cell.length_a   1.000
_cell.length_b   1.000
_cell.length_c   1.000
_cell.angle_alpha   90.00
_cell.angle_beta   90.00
_cell.angle_gamma   90.00
#
_symmetry.space_group_name_H-M   'P 1'
#
loop_
_entity.id
_entity.type
_entity.pdbx_description
1 polymer ?
#
loop_
_entity_poly.entity_id
_entity_poly.type
_entity_poly.pdbx_seq_one_letter_code
_entity_poly.pdbx_strand_id
1 'polypeptide(L)'
;MTSADDNPDAAAPSLRPMTLPALFFTSVASSGLTGGLTNAINGQVSPTYFIRVLGWDNVENVWRAVIAQGVFEGLLFGAFYSVIFVTCVGILTGVRCGYTFAVRHLLKAFVFALICWCLGGLAAIGLASLSPEFYRHAFNGVPDSTSGMLAYAWVGGSIWGLELGGLLSLPIVLVSLRADWKQQSSKCD
;
A
#
# COMPACT_ATOMS: atom_id res chain seq x y z
N MET A 1 7.09 -56.69 21.24
CA MET A 1 6.19 -55.57 20.87
C MET A 1 7.02 -54.31 20.90
N THR A 2 7.62 -53.98 19.76
CA THR A 2 8.53 -52.85 19.56
C THR A 2 7.70 -51.59 19.33
N SER A 3 7.94 -50.60 20.17
CA SER A 3 7.51 -49.21 20.06
C SER A 3 7.99 -48.63 18.74
N ALA A 4 7.09 -48.52 17.77
CA ALA A 4 7.24 -47.58 16.65
C ALA A 4 6.61 -46.26 17.12
N ASP A 5 7.35 -45.15 16.95
CA ASP A 5 6.88 -43.75 16.89
C ASP A 5 7.78 -42.73 17.62
N ASP A 6 9.08 -43.02 17.76
CA ASP A 6 10.08 -41.95 17.84
C ASP A 6 10.62 -41.73 16.42
N ASN A 7 10.04 -40.78 15.69
CA ASN A 7 10.66 -40.20 14.49
C ASN A 7 11.40 -38.92 14.93
N PRO A 8 12.68 -38.98 15.29
CA PRO A 8 13.43 -37.85 15.84
C PRO A 8 13.73 -36.71 14.84
N ASP A 9 13.27 -36.82 13.59
CA ASP A 9 13.71 -35.99 12.48
C ASP A 9 12.59 -35.19 11.79
N ALA A 10 11.58 -34.72 12.52
CA ALA A 10 10.83 -33.53 12.09
C ALA A 10 11.75 -32.29 12.19
N ALA A 11 12.78 -32.24 11.34
CA ALA A 11 13.81 -31.23 11.37
C ALA A 11 13.18 -29.85 11.21
N ALA A 12 13.41 -28.97 12.18
CA ALA A 12 12.91 -27.61 12.15
C ALA A 12 13.29 -26.92 10.82
N PRO A 13 12.39 -26.12 10.22
CA PRO A 13 12.65 -25.52 8.92
C PRO A 13 13.94 -24.68 8.93
N SER A 14 14.76 -24.87 7.90
CA SER A 14 16.05 -24.18 7.75
C SER A 14 15.90 -22.66 7.66
N LEU A 15 16.93 -21.94 8.13
CA LEU A 15 16.98 -20.48 8.03
C LEU A 15 17.03 -20.05 6.56
N ARG A 16 16.28 -18.99 6.22
CA ARG A 16 16.19 -18.44 4.85
C ARG A 16 16.49 -16.94 4.87
N PRO A 17 17.73 -16.53 5.17
CA PRO A 17 18.07 -15.12 5.39
C PRO A 17 17.85 -14.24 4.16
N MET A 18 18.03 -14.78 2.96
CA MET A 18 17.83 -14.05 1.70
C MET A 18 16.36 -13.69 1.44
N THR A 19 15.40 -14.30 2.14
CA THR A 19 13.99 -13.94 2.02
C THR A 19 13.75 -12.49 2.43
N LEU A 20 14.40 -12.00 3.50
CA LEU A 20 14.12 -10.67 4.04
C LEU A 20 14.62 -9.54 3.12
N PRO A 21 15.87 -9.54 2.61
CA PRO A 21 16.31 -8.55 1.63
C PRO A 21 15.48 -8.60 0.33
N ALA A 22 15.18 -9.80 -0.18
CA ALA A 22 14.36 -9.94 -1.39
C ALA A 22 12.96 -9.34 -1.19
N LEU A 23 12.35 -9.57 -0.03
CA LEU A 23 11.05 -9.03 0.33
C LEU A 23 11.09 -7.50 0.48
N PHE A 24 12.17 -6.96 1.07
CA PHE A 24 12.38 -5.51 1.17
C PHE A 24 12.38 -4.86 -0.20
N PHE A 25 13.27 -5.28 -1.11
CA PHE A 25 13.37 -4.68 -2.43
C PHE A 25 12.09 -4.86 -3.26
N THR A 26 11.45 -6.02 -3.16
CA THR A 26 10.17 -6.29 -3.83
C THR A 26 9.08 -5.34 -3.35
N SER A 27 8.99 -5.14 -2.04
CA SER A 27 8.02 -4.23 -1.43
C SER A 27 8.27 -2.79 -1.86
N VAL A 28 9.52 -2.30 -1.78
CA VAL A 28 9.88 -0.94 -2.23
C VAL A 28 9.55 -0.73 -3.71
N ALA A 29 9.99 -1.63 -4.58
CA ALA A 29 9.74 -1.52 -6.02
C ALA A 29 8.24 -1.55 -6.33
N SER A 30 7.48 -2.44 -5.67
CA SER A 30 6.03 -2.53 -5.84
C SER A 30 5.34 -1.25 -5.40
N SER A 31 5.74 -0.65 -4.29
CA SER A 31 5.18 0.64 -3.84
C SER A 31 5.47 1.78 -4.81
N GLY A 32 6.68 1.85 -5.38
CA GLY A 32 7.00 2.81 -6.44
C GLY A 32 6.12 2.64 -7.68
N LEU A 33 5.92 1.40 -8.13
CA LEU A 33 5.01 1.09 -9.24
C LEU A 33 3.56 1.46 -8.92
N THR A 34 3.09 1.16 -7.71
CA THR A 34 1.75 1.52 -7.25
C THR A 34 1.56 3.04 -7.27
N GLY A 35 2.48 3.80 -6.66
CA GLY A 35 2.39 5.25 -6.62
C GLY A 35 2.43 5.89 -8.01
N GLY A 36 3.28 5.39 -8.90
CA GLY A 36 3.31 5.81 -10.31
C GLY A 36 1.99 5.55 -11.04
N LEU A 37 1.39 4.37 -10.86
CA LEU A 37 0.12 4.00 -11.49
C LEU A 37 -1.05 4.81 -10.95
N THR A 38 -1.18 4.94 -9.62
CA THR A 38 -2.27 5.71 -9.01
C THR A 38 -2.19 7.19 -9.39
N ASN A 39 -0.97 7.76 -9.45
CA ASN A 39 -0.81 9.14 -9.88
C ASN A 39 -0.93 9.33 -11.40
N ALA A 40 -0.64 8.31 -12.22
CA ALA A 40 -0.98 8.36 -13.65
C ALA A 40 -2.49 8.52 -13.85
N ILE A 41 -3.29 7.75 -13.10
CA ILE A 41 -4.76 7.81 -13.13
C ILE A 41 -5.23 9.16 -12.59
N ASN A 42 -4.77 9.54 -11.39
CA ASN A 42 -5.17 10.80 -10.76
C ASN A 42 -4.79 12.03 -11.61
N GLY A 43 -3.63 11.99 -12.26
CA GLY A 43 -3.19 12.99 -13.22
C GLY A 43 -4.10 13.13 -14.44
N GLN A 44 -4.69 12.02 -14.92
CA GLN A 44 -5.68 12.07 -16.00
C GLN A 44 -7.02 12.60 -15.51
N VAL A 45 -7.42 12.24 -14.27
CA VAL A 45 -8.71 12.66 -13.70
C VAL A 45 -8.72 14.17 -13.39
N SER A 46 -7.70 14.68 -12.70
CA SER A 46 -7.62 16.10 -12.36
C SER A 46 -6.16 16.59 -12.31
N PRO A 47 -5.59 17.05 -13.45
CA PRO A 47 -4.32 17.76 -13.45
C PRO A 47 -4.36 19.00 -12.55
N THR A 48 -5.52 19.66 -12.50
CA THR A 48 -5.78 20.85 -11.69
C THR A 48 -5.52 20.63 -10.21
N TYR A 49 -5.76 19.43 -9.69
CA TYR A 49 -5.41 19.10 -8.30
C TYR A 49 -3.93 19.33 -8.03
N PHE A 50 -3.07 18.75 -8.85
CA PHE A 50 -1.62 18.85 -8.67
C PHE A 50 -1.11 20.26 -8.90
N ILE A 51 -1.64 20.97 -9.91
CA ILE A 51 -1.29 22.38 -10.16
C ILE A 51 -1.56 23.22 -8.92
N ARG A 52 -2.77 23.11 -8.34
CA ARG A 52 -3.19 23.99 -7.24
C ARG A 52 -2.63 23.58 -5.89
N VAL A 53 -2.50 22.28 -5.63
CA VAL A 53 -1.98 21.76 -4.35
C VAL A 53 -0.45 21.84 -4.28
N LEU A 54 0.24 21.55 -5.39
CA LEU A 54 1.72 21.54 -5.44
C LEU A 54 2.32 22.82 -6.02
N GLY A 55 1.49 23.78 -6.47
CA GLY A 55 1.96 25.06 -7.04
C GLY A 55 2.67 24.89 -8.38
N TRP A 56 2.21 23.96 -9.22
CA TRP A 56 2.88 23.57 -10.47
C TRP A 56 2.42 24.38 -11.69
N ASP A 57 2.15 25.69 -11.51
CA ASP A 57 1.63 26.56 -12.57
C ASP A 57 2.53 26.65 -13.82
N ASN A 58 3.84 26.39 -13.66
CA ASN A 58 4.84 26.48 -14.72
C ASN A 58 5.40 25.13 -15.18
N VAL A 59 4.78 24.01 -14.79
CA VAL A 59 5.22 22.67 -15.22
C VAL A 59 4.63 22.33 -16.59
N GLU A 60 5.47 22.28 -17.61
CA GLU A 60 5.05 22.06 -19.01
C GLU A 60 4.30 20.74 -19.21
N ASN A 61 4.72 19.66 -18.53
CA ASN A 61 4.09 18.35 -18.61
C ASN A 61 3.69 17.83 -17.23
N VAL A 62 2.59 18.38 -16.70
CA VAL A 62 2.02 17.99 -15.40
C VAL A 62 1.80 16.49 -15.32
N TRP A 63 1.29 15.85 -16.38
CA TRP A 63 1.00 14.40 -16.35
C TRP A 63 2.25 13.54 -16.14
N ARG A 64 3.38 13.85 -16.80
CA ARG A 64 4.64 13.16 -16.53
C ARG A 64 5.17 13.47 -15.13
N ALA A 65 5.05 14.71 -14.68
CA ALA A 65 5.51 15.13 -13.36
C ALA A 65 4.75 14.42 -12.23
N VAL A 66 3.43 14.24 -12.33
CA VAL A 66 2.64 13.52 -11.31
C VAL A 66 2.99 12.04 -11.24
N ILE A 67 3.31 11.40 -12.38
CA ILE A 67 3.78 10.00 -12.39
C ILE A 67 5.13 9.91 -11.68
N ALA A 68 6.07 10.79 -12.02
CA ALA A 68 7.38 10.82 -11.38
C ALA A 68 7.27 11.07 -9.87
N GLN A 69 6.41 12.01 -9.46
CA GLN A 69 6.10 12.28 -8.06
C GLN A 69 5.50 11.05 -7.37
N GLY A 70 4.55 10.37 -8.01
CA GLY A 70 3.95 9.16 -7.47
C GLY A 70 4.95 8.01 -7.31
N VAL A 71 5.85 7.83 -8.28
CA VAL A 71 6.95 6.87 -8.14
C VAL A 71 7.84 7.26 -6.97
N PHE A 72 8.23 8.53 -6.86
CA PHE A 72 9.09 9.02 -5.78
C PHE A 72 8.47 8.82 -4.40
N GLU A 73 7.24 9.28 -4.18
CA GLU A 73 6.49 9.10 -2.94
C GLU A 73 6.27 7.61 -2.64
N GLY A 74 5.88 6.84 -3.65
CA GLY A 74 5.70 5.39 -3.54
C GLY A 74 6.98 4.68 -3.10
N LEU A 75 8.15 5.07 -3.60
CA LEU A 75 9.43 4.52 -3.17
C LEU A 75 9.77 4.93 -1.72
N LEU A 76 9.51 6.17 -1.32
CA LEU A 76 9.78 6.65 0.05
C LEU A 76 8.89 5.96 1.09
N PHE A 77 7.57 5.98 0.88
CA PHE A 77 6.63 5.27 1.76
C PHE A 77 6.86 3.76 1.70
N GLY A 78 7.16 3.23 0.51
CA GLY A 78 7.54 1.85 0.30
C GLY A 78 8.74 1.46 1.16
N ALA A 79 9.82 2.25 1.15
CA ALA A 79 10.99 2.00 1.99
C ALA A 79 10.63 1.97 3.48
N PHE A 80 9.88 2.97 3.95
CA PHE A 80 9.43 3.05 5.35
C PHE A 80 8.59 1.82 5.76
N TYR A 81 7.54 1.50 5.02
CA TYR A 81 6.66 0.37 5.33
C TYR A 81 7.37 -0.98 5.14
N SER A 82 8.30 -1.10 4.19
CA SER A 82 9.08 -2.31 3.97
C SER A 82 9.97 -2.63 5.17
N VAL A 83 10.60 -1.64 5.79
CA VAL A 83 11.39 -1.85 7.02
C VAL A 83 10.50 -2.47 8.10
N ILE A 84 9.32 -1.89 8.34
CA ILE A 84 8.37 -2.37 9.36
C ILE A 84 7.93 -3.80 9.02
N PHE A 85 7.44 -4.02 7.81
CA PHE A 85 6.90 -5.30 7.38
C PHE A 85 7.95 -6.40 7.44
N VAL A 86 9.14 -6.20 6.86
CA VAL A 86 10.20 -7.20 6.81
C VAL A 86 10.73 -7.51 8.22
N THR A 87 10.84 -6.50 9.08
CA THR A 87 11.22 -6.69 10.49
C THR A 87 10.20 -7.56 11.21
N CYS A 88 8.91 -7.25 11.08
CA CYS A 88 7.85 -8.05 11.70
C CYS A 88 7.80 -9.47 11.13
N VAL A 89 7.98 -9.66 9.82
CA VAL A 89 8.08 -10.99 9.19
C VAL A 89 9.26 -11.77 9.79
N GLY A 90 10.43 -11.14 9.92
CA GLY A 90 11.61 -11.75 10.51
C GLY A 90 11.36 -12.21 11.95
N ILE A 91 10.77 -11.35 12.78
CA ILE A 91 10.44 -11.64 14.18
C ILE A 91 9.39 -12.76 14.28
N LEU A 92 8.29 -12.65 13.55
CA LEU A 92 7.16 -13.59 13.63
C LEU A 92 7.50 -14.98 13.12
N THR A 93 8.41 -15.08 12.15
CA THR A 93 8.75 -16.35 11.48
C THR A 93 10.12 -16.90 11.87
N GLY A 94 10.89 -16.16 12.70
CA GLY A 94 12.27 -16.52 13.03
C GLY A 94 13.18 -16.65 11.80
N VAL A 95 12.90 -15.89 10.73
CA VAL A 95 13.64 -15.94 9.44
C VAL A 95 13.57 -17.31 8.74
N ARG A 96 12.54 -18.12 9.04
CA ARG A 96 12.36 -19.46 8.44
C ARG A 96 11.32 -19.48 7.32
N CYS A 97 10.55 -18.41 7.13
CA CYS A 97 9.52 -18.39 6.10
C CYS A 97 10.10 -18.34 4.68
N GLY A 98 9.40 -18.98 3.75
CA GLY A 98 9.72 -18.88 2.32
C GLY A 98 9.27 -17.56 1.71
N TYR A 99 9.98 -17.09 0.70
CA TYR A 99 9.63 -15.87 -0.04
C TYR A 99 8.19 -15.87 -0.55
N THR A 100 7.73 -16.97 -1.17
CA THR A 100 6.35 -17.10 -1.67
C THR A 100 5.29 -16.95 -0.58
N PHE A 101 5.58 -17.38 0.66
CA PHE A 101 4.67 -17.20 1.79
C PHE A 101 4.56 -15.72 2.17
N ALA A 102 5.71 -15.03 2.28
CA ALA A 102 5.74 -13.62 2.68
C ALA A 102 5.17 -12.70 1.59
N VAL A 103 5.46 -12.95 0.31
CA VAL A 103 4.98 -12.12 -0.80
C VAL A 103 3.46 -12.18 -0.97
N ARG A 104 2.80 -13.29 -0.61
CA ARG A 104 1.32 -13.38 -0.57
C ARG A 104 0.72 -12.39 0.42
N HIS A 105 1.38 -12.21 1.57
CA HIS A 105 0.94 -11.26 2.59
C HIS A 105 1.20 -9.82 2.17
N LEU A 106 2.36 -9.57 1.56
CA LEU A 106 2.64 -8.30 0.93
C LEU A 106 1.59 -7.94 -0.14
N LEU A 107 1.19 -8.89 -0.98
CA LEU A 107 0.13 -8.69 -1.98
C LEU A 107 -1.22 -8.37 -1.33
N LYS A 108 -1.59 -9.04 -0.23
CA LYS A 108 -2.79 -8.69 0.56
C LYS A 108 -2.74 -7.22 1.02
N ALA A 109 -1.56 -6.73 1.46
CA ALA A 109 -1.39 -5.34 1.88
C ALA A 109 -1.63 -4.36 0.73
N PHE A 110 -1.04 -4.63 -0.44
CA PHE A 110 -1.22 -3.80 -1.63
C PHE A 110 -2.68 -3.76 -2.11
N VAL A 111 -3.35 -4.91 -2.17
CA VAL A 111 -4.77 -4.98 -2.55
C VAL A 111 -5.62 -4.17 -1.56
N PHE A 112 -5.37 -4.30 -0.27
CA PHE A 112 -6.08 -3.52 0.74
C PHE A 112 -5.86 -2.00 0.56
N ALA A 113 -4.62 -1.57 0.35
CA ALA A 113 -4.30 -0.16 0.12
C ALA A 113 -4.99 0.39 -1.12
N LEU A 114 -5.07 -0.38 -2.22
CA LEU A 114 -5.80 0.01 -3.44
C LEU A 114 -7.32 0.08 -3.22
N ILE A 115 -7.89 -0.80 -2.40
CA ILE A 115 -9.30 -0.69 -2.00
C ILE A 115 -9.51 0.62 -1.24
N CYS A 116 -8.64 0.95 -0.28
CA CYS A 116 -8.72 2.21 0.45
C CYS A 116 -8.53 3.44 -0.45
N TRP A 117 -7.66 3.38 -1.46
CA TRP A 117 -7.51 4.42 -2.49
C TRP A 117 -8.85 4.66 -3.22
N CYS A 118 -9.50 3.60 -3.71
CA CYS A 118 -10.82 3.71 -4.33
C CYS A 118 -11.88 4.27 -3.37
N LEU A 119 -11.95 3.74 -2.14
CA LEU A 119 -12.93 4.17 -1.15
C LEU A 119 -12.73 5.62 -0.71
N GLY A 120 -11.49 6.06 -0.55
CA GLY A 120 -11.16 7.46 -0.24
C GLY A 120 -11.61 8.40 -1.35
N GLY A 121 -11.37 8.04 -2.61
CA GLY A 121 -11.84 8.81 -3.76
C GLY A 121 -13.37 8.90 -3.82
N LEU A 122 -14.07 7.78 -3.65
CA LEU A 122 -15.53 7.74 -3.62
C LEU A 122 -16.12 8.54 -2.44
N ALA A 123 -15.52 8.42 -1.25
CA ALA A 123 -15.95 9.17 -0.08
C ALA A 123 -15.80 10.69 -0.27
N ALA A 124 -14.69 11.13 -0.88
CA ALA A 124 -14.48 12.54 -1.18
C ALA A 124 -15.43 13.06 -2.26
N ILE A 125 -15.70 12.28 -3.32
CA ILE A 125 -16.76 12.59 -4.30
C ILE A 125 -18.11 12.73 -3.59
N GLY A 126 -18.46 11.79 -2.69
CA GLY A 126 -19.69 11.84 -1.92
C GLY A 126 -19.81 13.11 -1.09
N LEU A 127 -18.74 13.47 -0.37
CA LEU A 127 -18.67 14.70 0.42
C LEU A 127 -18.85 15.95 -0.45
N ALA A 128 -18.12 16.04 -1.57
CA ALA A 128 -18.22 17.16 -2.51
C ALA A 128 -19.61 17.25 -3.18
N SER A 129 -20.28 16.12 -3.39
CA SER A 129 -21.62 16.07 -3.99
C SER A 129 -22.71 16.48 -3.00
N LEU A 130 -22.61 16.02 -1.75
CA LEU A 130 -23.62 16.27 -0.71
C LEU A 130 -23.47 17.65 -0.07
N SER A 131 -22.25 18.19 0.00
CA SER A 131 -21.96 19.48 0.62
C SER A 131 -20.90 20.27 -0.15
N PRO A 132 -21.23 20.76 -1.36
CA PRO A 132 -20.26 21.41 -2.24
C PRO A 132 -19.66 22.69 -1.65
N GLU A 133 -20.46 23.52 -0.97
CA GLU A 133 -19.95 24.76 -0.35
C GLU A 133 -19.01 24.48 0.82
N PHE A 134 -19.32 23.49 1.65
CA PHE A 134 -18.40 23.03 2.68
C PHE A 134 -17.10 22.53 2.06
N TYR A 135 -17.18 21.71 1.01
CA TYR A 135 -16.00 21.16 0.35
C TYR A 135 -15.09 22.26 -0.22
N ARG A 136 -15.65 23.25 -0.92
CA ARG A 136 -14.87 24.40 -1.43
C ARG A 136 -14.26 25.25 -0.32
N HIS A 137 -14.91 25.35 0.84
CA HIS A 137 -14.38 26.09 1.98
C HIS A 137 -13.28 25.32 2.72
N ALA A 138 -13.43 24.00 2.83
CA ALA A 138 -12.51 23.13 3.57
C ALA A 138 -11.22 22.83 2.80
N PHE A 139 -11.29 22.79 1.46
CA PHE A 139 -10.16 22.43 0.61
C PHE A 139 -9.71 23.61 -0.27
N ASN A 140 -8.41 23.88 -0.28
CA ASN A 140 -7.83 24.94 -1.09
C ASN A 140 -7.95 24.58 -2.58
N GLY A 141 -8.16 25.58 -3.44
CA GLY A 141 -8.00 25.42 -4.88
C GLY A 141 -9.05 24.49 -5.52
N VAL A 142 -10.24 24.36 -4.96
CA VAL A 142 -11.30 23.57 -5.59
C VAL A 142 -11.85 24.31 -6.82
N PRO A 143 -12.06 23.66 -7.98
CA PRO A 143 -12.70 24.29 -9.15
C PRO A 143 -14.16 24.66 -8.89
N ASP A 144 -14.65 25.76 -9.46
CA ASP A 144 -16.03 26.20 -9.28
C ASP A 144 -17.04 25.28 -9.97
N SER A 145 -16.68 24.77 -11.15
CA SER A 145 -17.50 23.82 -11.92
C SER A 145 -17.68 22.50 -11.16
N THR A 146 -18.91 21.97 -11.13
CA THR A 146 -19.23 20.70 -10.45
C THR A 146 -18.36 19.54 -10.91
N SER A 147 -18.20 19.33 -12.22
CA SER A 147 -17.36 18.23 -12.75
C SER A 147 -15.90 18.36 -12.34
N GLY A 148 -15.33 19.57 -12.42
CA GLY A 148 -13.97 19.85 -11.97
C GLY A 148 -13.78 19.63 -10.46
N MET A 149 -14.76 20.02 -9.63
CA MET A 149 -14.75 19.76 -8.19
C MET A 149 -14.81 18.27 -7.87
N LEU A 150 -15.67 17.49 -8.53
CA LEU A 150 -15.75 16.04 -8.29
C LEU A 150 -14.47 15.31 -8.71
N ALA A 151 -13.87 15.70 -9.84
CA ALA A 151 -12.58 15.18 -10.28
C ALA A 151 -11.45 15.56 -9.31
N TYR A 152 -11.44 16.81 -8.83
CA TYR A 152 -10.52 17.27 -7.78
C TYR A 152 -10.69 16.47 -6.49
N ALA A 153 -11.94 16.22 -6.09
CA ALA A 153 -12.26 15.47 -4.89
C ALA A 153 -11.84 14.00 -4.97
N TRP A 154 -12.06 13.35 -6.12
CA TRP A 154 -11.54 12.01 -6.37
C TRP A 154 -10.03 11.92 -6.12
N VAL A 155 -9.26 12.84 -6.72
CA VAL A 155 -7.79 12.82 -6.61
C VAL A 155 -7.36 13.01 -5.16
N GLY A 156 -7.85 14.06 -4.49
CA GLY A 156 -7.49 14.31 -3.09
C GLY A 156 -7.90 13.17 -2.17
N GLY A 157 -9.13 12.69 -2.27
CA GLY A 157 -9.64 11.60 -1.46
C GLY A 157 -8.89 10.28 -1.68
N SER A 158 -8.56 9.97 -2.93
CA SER A 158 -7.88 8.72 -3.26
C SER A 158 -6.43 8.68 -2.78
N ILE A 159 -5.70 9.81 -2.87
CA ILE A 159 -4.34 9.94 -2.30
C ILE A 159 -4.36 9.65 -0.79
N TRP A 160 -5.20 10.38 -0.03
CA TRP A 160 -5.34 10.15 1.41
C TRP A 160 -5.83 8.72 1.74
N GLY A 161 -6.72 8.18 0.91
CA GLY A 161 -7.19 6.80 1.03
C GLY A 161 -6.05 5.79 0.90
N LEU A 162 -5.12 5.99 -0.04
CA LEU A 162 -3.97 5.12 -0.22
C LEU A 162 -2.99 5.21 0.96
N GLU A 163 -2.69 6.43 1.44
CA GLU A 163 -1.77 6.65 2.57
C GLU A 163 -2.29 5.99 3.86
N LEU A 164 -3.56 6.28 4.21
CA LEU A 164 -4.20 5.67 5.38
C LEU A 164 -4.38 4.16 5.19
N GLY A 165 -4.73 3.73 3.98
CA GLY A 165 -4.85 2.31 3.64
C GLY A 165 -3.54 1.56 3.79
N GLY A 166 -2.42 2.14 3.34
CA GLY A 166 -1.08 1.62 3.51
C GLY A 166 -0.74 1.42 4.99
N LEU A 167 -0.97 2.45 5.81
CA LEU A 167 -0.75 2.37 7.26
C LEU A 167 -1.62 1.30 7.93
N LEU A 168 -2.92 1.25 7.62
CA LEU A 168 -3.87 0.30 8.21
C LEU A 168 -3.66 -1.14 7.70
N SER A 169 -3.13 -1.31 6.50
CA SER A 169 -2.86 -2.64 5.93
C SER A 169 -1.83 -3.43 6.75
N LEU A 170 -0.84 -2.75 7.34
CA LEU A 170 0.24 -3.39 8.09
C LEU A 170 -0.27 -4.23 9.27
N PRO A 171 -1.02 -3.68 10.25
CA PRO A 171 -1.51 -4.50 11.36
C PRO A 171 -2.42 -5.64 10.89
N ILE A 172 -3.30 -5.39 9.92
CA ILE A 172 -4.23 -6.40 9.39
C ILE A 172 -3.46 -7.58 8.78
N VAL A 173 -2.49 -7.29 7.92
CA VAL A 173 -1.70 -8.30 7.22
C VAL A 173 -0.76 -9.02 8.17
N LEU A 174 -0.19 -8.34 9.17
CA LEU A 174 0.67 -8.97 10.17
C LEU A 174 -0.11 -9.93 11.07
N VAL A 175 -1.36 -9.61 11.42
CA VAL A 175 -2.24 -10.53 12.13
C VAL A 175 -2.54 -11.76 11.27
N SER A 176 -2.91 -11.57 9.99
CA SER A 176 -3.11 -12.68 9.05
C SER A 176 -1.85 -13.53 8.90
N LEU A 177 -0.68 -12.91 8.76
CA LEU A 177 0.59 -13.60 8.61
C LEU A 177 0.91 -14.46 9.83
N ARG A 178 0.71 -13.91 11.03
CA ARG A 178 0.92 -14.64 12.29
C ARG A 178 -0.02 -15.84 12.40
N ALA A 179 -1.28 -15.69 12.02
CA ALA A 179 -2.26 -16.77 12.03
C ALA A 179 -1.87 -17.88 11.04
N ASP A 180 -1.58 -17.51 9.79
CA ASP A 180 -1.19 -18.46 8.73
C ASP A 180 0.13 -19.17 9.09
N TRP A 181 1.10 -18.47 9.69
CA TRP A 181 2.36 -19.06 10.12
C TRP A 181 2.18 -20.10 11.23
N LYS A 182 1.36 -19.79 12.25
CA LYS A 182 1.07 -20.74 13.34
C LYS A 182 0.40 -22.02 12.84
N GLN A 183 -0.53 -21.90 11.88
CA GLN A 183 -1.19 -23.07 11.29
C GLN A 183 -0.24 -23.91 10.43
N GLN A 184 0.77 -23.28 9.82
CA GLN A 184 1.75 -23.99 9.03
C GLN A 184 2.78 -24.70 9.93
N SER A 185 3.23 -24.07 11.02
CA SER A 185 4.14 -24.70 11.96
C SER A 185 3.50 -25.89 12.68
N SER A 186 2.22 -25.78 13.08
CA SER A 186 1.50 -26.87 13.76
C SER A 186 1.17 -28.08 12.88
N LYS A 187 1.42 -28.01 11.57
CA LYS A 187 1.28 -29.16 10.65
C LYS A 187 2.60 -29.91 10.46
N CYS A 188 3.70 -29.37 10.97
CA CYS A 188 5.02 -29.96 10.90
C CYS A 188 5.48 -30.51 12.26
N ASP A 189 4.79 -30.15 13.34
CA ASP A 189 4.85 -30.80 14.66
C ASP A 189 3.85 -31.98 14.71
#